data_AF-A0A316NXU9-F1
#
_entry.id   AF-A0A316NXU9-F1
#
_cell.length_a   1.000
_cell.length_b   1.000
_cell.length_c   1.000
_cell.angle_alpha   90.00
_cell.angle_beta   90.00
_cell.angle_gamma   90.00
#
_symmetry.space_group_name_H-M   'P 1'
#
loop_
_entity.id
_entity.type
_entity.pdbx_description
1 polymer ?
#
loop_
_entity_poly.entity_id
_entity_poly.type
_entity_poly.pdbx_seq_one_letter_code
_entity_poly.pdbx_strand_id
1 'polypeptide(L)'
;MDALEIQNICVRNGALDLEVGMAIDTLHVTEEQANRILELLPNLANHVCVNGAGDGSFGDEIVGTELAHLLEHVIIELQGKAAPQDRQLAGHTSWLEELEVTAPQGYALMRTTVSFANDFVALGAMNCAIEIIAWAFEPDADDMPDVDGMIAFLAAM
;
A
#
# COMPACT_ATOMS: atom_id res chain seq x y z
N MET A 1 -0.74 15.80 9.88
CA MET A 1 -0.13 14.56 10.40
C MET A 1 -0.37 13.57 9.31
N ASP A 2 0.68 12.99 8.75
CA ASP A 2 0.54 12.13 7.59
C ASP A 2 -0.30 10.91 7.99
N ALA A 3 -1.23 10.48 7.14
CA ALA A 3 -2.16 9.40 7.46
C ALA A 3 -1.43 8.05 7.70
N LEU A 4 -0.20 7.94 7.19
CA LEU A 4 0.65 6.77 7.24
C LEU A 4 2.12 7.18 7.44
N GLU A 5 2.82 6.49 8.33
CA GLU A 5 4.25 6.67 8.62
C GLU A 5 4.99 5.33 8.53
N ILE A 6 6.12 5.28 7.83
CA ILE A 6 7.01 4.12 7.84
C ILE A 6 8.00 4.26 8.99
N GLN A 7 7.80 3.49 10.06
CA GLN A 7 8.64 3.54 11.26
C GLN A 7 9.93 2.75 11.12
N ASN A 8 9.90 1.67 10.33
CA ASN A 8 11.05 0.81 10.10
C ASN A 8 10.99 0.17 8.71
N ILE A 9 12.16 -0.03 8.12
CA ILE A 9 12.34 -0.67 6.82
C ILE A 9 13.40 -1.75 6.96
N CYS A 10 13.06 -2.98 6.59
CA CYS A 10 14.00 -4.09 6.54
C CYS A 10 13.96 -4.78 5.17
N VAL A 11 15.05 -4.69 4.41
CA VAL A 11 15.24 -5.40 3.15
C VAL A 11 15.84 -6.78 3.43
N ARG A 12 15.09 -7.84 3.13
CA ARG A 12 15.54 -9.23 3.20
C ARG A 12 15.69 -9.80 1.79
N ASN A 13 16.18 -11.04 1.70
CA ASN A 13 16.29 -11.72 0.41
C ASN A 13 14.90 -11.93 -0.22
N GLY A 14 14.57 -11.10 -1.22
CA GLY A 14 13.32 -11.15 -1.98
C GLY A 14 12.07 -10.63 -1.24
N ALA A 15 12.24 -9.91 -0.13
CA ALA A 15 11.12 -9.36 0.64
C ALA A 15 11.49 -8.03 1.32
N LEU A 16 10.58 -7.07 1.24
CA LEU A 16 10.64 -5.77 1.91
C LEU A 16 9.64 -5.80 3.06
N ASP A 17 10.13 -5.68 4.29
CA ASP A 17 9.30 -5.56 5.48
C ASP A 17 9.22 -4.11 5.92
N LEU A 18 8.01 -3.65 6.16
CA LEU A 18 7.68 -2.29 6.59
C LEU A 18 6.93 -2.37 7.92
N GLU A 19 7.34 -1.59 8.90
CA GLU A 19 6.52 -1.32 10.08
C GLU A 19 5.81 0.01 9.87
N VAL A 20 4.48 -0.06 9.80
CA VAL A 20 3.60 1.00 9.31
C VAL A 20 2.78 1.51 10.49
N GLY A 21 3.05 2.75 10.90
CA GLY A 21 2.26 3.50 11.86
C GLY A 21 1.14 4.26 11.15
N MET A 22 -0.06 4.27 11.71
CA MET A 22 -1.20 5.01 11.18
C MET A 22 -1.97 5.68 12.33
N ALA A 23 -2.55 6.85 12.08
CA ALA A 23 -3.46 7.46 13.04
C ALA A 23 -4.78 6.67 13.09
N ILE A 24 -5.36 6.53 14.28
CA ILE A 24 -6.55 5.68 14.46
C ILE A 24 -7.80 6.22 13.74
N ASP A 25 -7.89 7.53 13.58
CA ASP A 25 -8.98 8.23 12.91
C ASP A 25 -8.92 8.10 11.38
N THR A 26 -7.76 7.75 10.82
CA THR A 26 -7.53 7.52 9.40
C THR A 26 -7.18 6.07 9.08
N LEU A 27 -7.32 5.15 10.04
CA LEU A 27 -6.87 3.76 9.91
C LEU A 27 -7.43 3.04 8.67
N HIS A 28 -8.71 3.29 8.36
CA HIS A 28 -9.41 2.59 7.29
C HIS A 28 -9.69 3.51 6.09
N VAL A 29 -9.60 2.92 4.91
CA VAL A 29 -9.90 3.57 3.64
C VAL A 29 -11.41 3.83 3.52
N THR A 30 -11.79 5.07 3.22
CA THR A 30 -13.17 5.46 2.93
C THR A 30 -13.55 5.20 1.46
N GLU A 31 -14.85 5.22 1.15
CA GLU A 31 -15.33 5.06 -0.24
C GLU A 31 -14.77 6.14 -1.18
N GLU A 32 -14.65 7.39 -0.73
CA GLU A 32 -14.07 8.48 -1.52
C GLU A 32 -12.60 8.22 -1.85
N GLN A 33 -11.81 7.82 -0.85
CA GLN A 33 -10.39 7.49 -1.01
C GLN A 33 -10.19 6.27 -1.92
N ALA A 34 -11.00 5.22 -1.75
CA ALA A 34 -10.96 4.05 -2.60
C ALA A 34 -11.23 4.42 -4.07
N ASN A 35 -12.25 5.25 -4.34
CA ASN A 35 -12.55 5.70 -5.70
C ASN A 35 -11.40 6.50 -6.32
N ARG A 36 -10.78 7.41 -5.58
CA ARG A 36 -9.61 8.19 -6.04
C ARG A 36 -8.42 7.28 -6.35
N ILE A 37 -8.15 6.28 -5.50
CA ILE A 37 -7.07 5.32 -5.72
C ILE A 37 -7.34 4.45 -6.96
N LEU A 38 -8.57 3.96 -7.13
CA LEU A 38 -8.96 3.12 -8.27
C LEU A 38 -9.00 3.91 -9.59
N GLU A 39 -9.22 5.22 -9.55
CA GLU A 39 -9.08 6.09 -10.72
C GLU A 39 -7.64 6.12 -11.23
N LEU A 40 -6.66 6.17 -10.32
CA LEU A 40 -5.23 6.14 -10.64
C LEU A 40 -4.71 4.75 -10.99
N LEU A 41 -5.15 3.73 -10.25
CA LEU A 41 -4.64 2.37 -10.30
C LEU A 41 -5.80 1.36 -10.42
N PRO A 42 -6.51 1.33 -11.57
CA PRO A 42 -7.73 0.55 -11.72
C PRO A 42 -7.53 -0.96 -11.63
N ASN A 43 -6.31 -1.46 -11.87
CA ASN A 43 -6.04 -2.90 -11.80
C ASN A 43 -5.89 -3.41 -10.36
N LEU A 44 -5.79 -2.53 -9.35
CA LEU A 44 -5.94 -2.90 -7.94
C LEU A 44 -7.24 -3.64 -7.68
N ALA A 45 -8.34 -3.27 -8.35
CA ALA A 45 -9.63 -3.95 -8.19
C ALA A 45 -9.57 -5.45 -8.53
N ASN A 46 -8.61 -5.86 -9.38
CA ASN A 46 -8.45 -7.24 -9.83
C ASN A 46 -7.40 -8.02 -9.04
N HIS A 47 -6.74 -7.40 -8.05
CA HIS A 47 -5.78 -8.10 -7.21
C HIS A 47 -6.48 -9.21 -6.44
N VAL A 48 -5.90 -10.40 -6.45
CA VAL A 48 -6.36 -11.49 -5.58
C VAL A 48 -5.99 -11.13 -4.16
N CYS A 49 -6.98 -11.07 -3.28
CA CYS A 49 -6.80 -10.82 -1.86
C CYS A 49 -7.45 -11.97 -1.08
N VAL A 50 -6.66 -12.62 -0.22
CA VAL A 50 -7.14 -13.69 0.64
C VAL A 50 -7.19 -13.14 2.05
N ASN A 51 -8.41 -12.84 2.52
CA ASN A 51 -8.65 -12.43 3.88
C ASN A 51 -9.38 -13.56 4.64
N GLY A 52 -9.58 -13.37 5.95
CA GLY A 52 -10.27 -14.37 6.80
C GLY A 52 -11.70 -14.73 6.37
N ALA A 53 -12.27 -14.06 5.35
CA ALA A 53 -13.60 -14.30 4.81
C ALA A 53 -13.62 -15.12 3.50
N GLY A 54 -12.47 -15.37 2.86
CA GLY A 54 -12.35 -16.22 1.66
C GLY A 54 -11.35 -15.71 0.61
N ASP A 55 -11.33 -16.37 -0.55
CA ASP A 55 -10.62 -15.88 -1.74
C ASP A 55 -11.51 -14.82 -2.43
N GLY A 56 -11.04 -13.57 -2.50
CA GLY A 56 -11.77 -12.43 -3.05
C GLY A 56 -10.92 -11.53 -3.95
N SER A 57 -11.56 -10.51 -4.52
CA SER A 57 -10.85 -9.43 -5.20
C SER A 57 -10.58 -8.29 -4.22
N PHE A 58 -9.44 -7.61 -4.34
CA PHE A 58 -9.17 -6.44 -3.52
C PHE A 58 -10.16 -5.29 -3.80
N GLY A 59 -10.77 -5.26 -4.99
CA GLY A 59 -11.85 -4.31 -5.30
C GLY A 59 -13.08 -4.46 -4.38
N ASP A 60 -13.35 -5.65 -3.88
CA ASP A 60 -14.45 -5.91 -2.94
C ASP A 60 -14.09 -5.46 -1.51
N GLU A 61 -12.80 -5.33 -1.20
CA GLU A 61 -12.26 -5.15 0.16
C GLU A 61 -11.64 -3.76 0.39
N ILE A 62 -11.35 -3.01 -0.68
CA ILE A 62 -10.63 -1.73 -0.59
C ILE A 62 -11.35 -0.72 0.31
N VAL A 63 -12.69 -0.73 0.34
CA VAL A 63 -13.45 0.13 1.25
C VAL A 63 -13.48 -0.51 2.63
N GLY A 64 -12.91 0.19 3.62
CA GLY A 64 -12.84 -0.28 5.00
C GLY A 64 -11.60 -1.10 5.33
N THR A 65 -10.69 -1.35 4.38
CA THR A 65 -9.40 -1.98 4.69
C THR A 65 -8.44 -1.00 5.36
N GLU A 66 -7.49 -1.51 6.13
CA GLU A 66 -6.42 -0.75 6.77
C GLU A 66 -5.46 -0.13 5.75
N LEU A 67 -4.95 1.08 6.02
CA LEU A 67 -4.03 1.76 5.11
C LEU A 67 -2.74 0.97 4.84
N ALA A 68 -2.24 0.23 5.83
CA ALA A 68 -1.08 -0.65 5.66
C ALA A 68 -1.33 -1.76 4.63
N HIS A 69 -2.58 -2.24 4.52
CA HIS A 69 -2.96 -3.26 3.54
C HIS A 69 -3.17 -2.64 2.15
N LEU A 70 -3.73 -1.43 2.07
CA LEU A 70 -3.73 -0.68 0.83
C LEU A 70 -2.31 -0.44 0.31
N LEU A 71 -1.39 -0.01 1.19
CA LEU A 71 0.02 0.21 0.86
C LEU A 71 0.64 -1.03 0.22
N GLU A 72 0.38 -2.22 0.79
CA GLU A 72 0.85 -3.50 0.23
C GLU A 72 0.46 -3.66 -1.25
N HIS A 73 -0.83 -3.52 -1.55
CA HIS A 73 -1.34 -3.73 -2.90
C HIS A 73 -0.87 -2.66 -3.88
N VAL A 74 -0.75 -1.40 -3.46
CA VAL A 74 -0.21 -0.31 -4.30
C VAL A 74 1.25 -0.57 -4.65
N ILE A 75 2.07 -1.02 -3.68
CA ILE A 75 3.47 -1.38 -3.95
C ILE A 75 3.55 -2.54 -4.95
N ILE A 76 2.73 -3.59 -4.79
CA ILE A 76 2.69 -4.73 -5.70
C ILE A 76 2.29 -4.32 -7.12
N GLU A 77 1.26 -3.49 -7.26
CA GLU A 77 0.78 -2.98 -8.56
C GLU A 77 1.88 -2.18 -9.28
N LEU A 78 2.53 -1.26 -8.57
CA LEU A 78 3.59 -0.42 -9.13
C LEU A 78 4.81 -1.25 -9.57
N GLN A 79 5.24 -2.20 -8.74
CA GLN A 79 6.30 -3.15 -9.11
C GLN A 79 5.94 -3.97 -10.36
N GLY A 80 4.71 -4.50 -10.40
CA GLY A 80 4.23 -5.31 -11.52
C GLY A 80 4.16 -4.55 -12.84
N LYS A 81 3.78 -3.26 -12.78
CA LYS A 81 3.77 -2.37 -13.96
C LYS A 81 5.17 -1.95 -14.40
N ALA A 82 6.06 -1.65 -13.46
CA ALA A 82 7.41 -1.18 -13.76
C ALA A 82 8.31 -2.28 -14.32
N ALA A 83 8.20 -3.50 -13.80
CA ALA A 83 9.01 -4.63 -14.22
C ALA A 83 8.13 -5.89 -14.33
N PRO A 84 7.44 -6.11 -15.47
CA PRO A 84 6.68 -7.33 -15.70
C PRO A 84 7.55 -8.56 -15.53
N GLN A 85 7.11 -9.48 -14.67
CA GLN A 85 7.88 -10.67 -14.29
C GLN A 85 7.03 -11.93 -14.46
N ASP A 86 7.71 -13.05 -14.73
CA ASP A 86 7.08 -14.38 -14.76
C ASP A 86 6.66 -14.87 -13.36
N ARG A 87 7.26 -14.29 -12.30
CA ARG A 87 6.93 -14.61 -10.92
C ARG A 87 5.84 -13.68 -10.41
N GLN A 88 4.79 -14.26 -9.82
CA GLN A 88 3.77 -13.50 -9.11
C GLN A 88 4.36 -12.84 -7.86
N LEU A 89 4.12 -11.54 -7.75
CA LEU A 89 4.34 -10.78 -6.52
C LEU A 89 3.21 -11.11 -5.53
N ALA A 90 3.58 -11.21 -4.27
CA ALA A 90 2.69 -11.42 -3.14
C ALA A 90 3.11 -10.52 -1.99
N GLY A 91 2.16 -10.22 -1.11
CA GLY A 91 2.40 -9.52 0.14
C GLY A 91 1.66 -10.15 1.30
N HIS A 92 1.88 -9.59 2.48
CA HIS A 92 1.17 -9.93 3.69
C HIS A 92 1.20 -8.76 4.67
N THR A 93 0.02 -8.38 5.15
CA THR A 93 -0.16 -7.34 6.16
C THR A 93 -0.75 -7.94 7.43
N SER A 94 -0.21 -7.56 8.58
CA SER A 94 -0.62 -8.08 9.89
C SER A 94 -0.43 -7.06 11.01
N TRP A 95 -1.17 -7.20 12.10
CA TRP A 95 -0.99 -6.40 13.30
C TRP A 95 0.36 -6.72 13.95
N LEU A 96 1.17 -5.69 14.23
CA LEU A 96 2.41 -5.86 15.00
C LEU A 96 2.12 -5.82 16.51
N GLU A 97 1.16 -4.99 16.89
CA GLU A 97 0.57 -4.93 18.22
C GLU A 97 -0.96 -5.00 18.10
N GLU A 98 -1.63 -5.60 19.08
CA GLU A 98 -3.09 -5.63 19.11
C GLU A 98 -3.65 -4.20 19.18
N LEU A 99 -4.79 -3.97 18.53
CA LEU A 99 -5.41 -2.64 18.47
C LEU A 99 -5.74 -2.08 19.87
N GLU A 100 -6.08 -2.94 20.83
CA GLU A 100 -6.35 -2.54 22.22
C GLU A 100 -5.13 -1.91 22.92
N VAL A 101 -3.90 -2.23 22.46
CA VAL A 101 -2.64 -1.69 22.99
C VAL A 101 -2.34 -0.31 22.41
N THR A 102 -2.60 -0.13 21.12
CA THR A 102 -2.18 1.06 20.36
C THR A 102 -3.29 2.13 20.29
N ALA A 103 -4.57 1.73 20.24
CA ALA A 103 -5.70 2.67 20.17
C ALA A 103 -5.74 3.70 21.31
N PRO A 104 -5.45 3.36 22.60
CA PRO A 104 -5.37 4.36 23.67
C PRO A 104 -4.28 5.43 23.45
N GLN A 105 -3.29 5.12 22.62
CA GLN A 105 -2.17 6.00 22.26
C GLN A 105 -2.45 6.80 20.98
N GLY A 106 -3.59 6.57 20.33
CA GLY A 106 -4.04 7.30 19.15
C GLY A 106 -3.47 6.80 17.82
N TYR A 107 -2.75 5.68 17.81
CA TYR A 107 -2.18 5.10 16.59
C TYR A 107 -2.48 3.61 16.48
N ALA A 108 -2.18 3.04 15.33
CA ALA A 108 -2.16 1.62 15.02
C ALA A 108 -0.78 1.26 14.46
N LEU A 109 -0.29 0.05 14.74
CA LEU A 109 1.00 -0.42 14.27
C LEU A 109 0.87 -1.79 13.59
N MET A 110 1.19 -1.82 12.31
CA MET A 110 1.09 -3.01 11.47
C MET A 110 2.43 -3.32 10.80
N ARG A 111 2.61 -4.57 10.40
CA ARG A 111 3.69 -5.00 9.52
C ARG A 111 3.12 -5.30 8.15
N THR A 112 3.68 -4.66 7.13
CA THR A 112 3.42 -4.94 5.72
C THR A 112 4.67 -5.56 5.10
N THR A 113 4.55 -6.74 4.51
CA THR A 113 5.62 -7.41 3.78
C THR A 113 5.26 -7.50 2.32
N VAL A 114 6.15 -7.11 1.41
CA VAL A 114 5.98 -7.32 -0.04
C VAL A 114 7.16 -8.08 -0.61
N SER A 115 6.89 -9.07 -1.45
CA SER A 115 7.95 -9.71 -2.23
C SER A 115 8.42 -8.80 -3.37
N PHE A 116 9.67 -8.98 -3.77
CA PHE A 116 10.27 -8.25 -4.88
C PHE A 116 11.30 -9.10 -5.62
N ALA A 117 11.61 -8.72 -6.87
CA ALA A 117 12.79 -9.21 -7.58
C ALA A 117 13.94 -8.19 -7.63
N ASN A 118 13.63 -6.90 -7.56
CA ASN A 118 14.59 -5.81 -7.47
C ASN A 118 14.21 -4.96 -6.24
N ASP A 119 15.13 -4.84 -5.29
CA ASP A 119 14.94 -4.10 -4.04
C ASP A 119 14.86 -2.58 -4.27
N PHE A 120 15.59 -2.02 -5.23
CA PHE A 120 15.45 -0.61 -5.62
C PHE A 120 14.06 -0.30 -6.16
N VAL A 121 13.52 -1.18 -7.02
CA VAL A 121 12.15 -1.02 -7.54
C VAL A 121 11.13 -1.11 -6.40
N ALA A 122 11.31 -2.03 -5.45
CA ALA A 122 10.40 -2.16 -4.31
C ALA A 122 10.43 -0.93 -3.39
N LEU A 123 11.62 -0.40 -3.08
CA LEU A 123 11.79 0.81 -2.27
C LEU A 123 11.25 2.06 -3.00
N GLY A 124 11.47 2.16 -4.30
CA GLY A 124 10.89 3.22 -5.13
C GLY A 124 9.37 3.14 -5.15
N ALA A 125 8.82 1.94 -5.37
CA ALA A 125 7.38 1.71 -5.39
C ALA A 125 6.73 2.03 -4.03
N MET A 126 7.40 1.74 -2.91
CA MET A 126 6.96 2.15 -1.58
C MET A 126 6.83 3.68 -1.47
N ASN A 127 7.83 4.44 -1.91
CA ASN A 127 7.76 5.91 -1.86
C ASN A 127 6.63 6.45 -2.75
N CYS A 128 6.50 5.95 -3.98
CA CYS A 128 5.40 6.32 -4.87
C CYS A 128 4.03 5.94 -4.30
N ALA A 129 3.91 4.80 -3.63
CA ALA A 129 2.68 4.37 -2.99
C ALA A 129 2.26 5.31 -1.85
N ILE A 130 3.22 5.76 -1.04
CA ILE A 130 2.97 6.75 0.03
C ILE A 130 2.46 8.07 -0.58
N GLU A 131 3.06 8.54 -1.68
CA GLU A 131 2.64 9.75 -2.37
C GLU A 131 1.21 9.63 -2.93
N ILE A 132 0.90 8.51 -3.59
CA ILE A 132 -0.44 8.23 -4.12
C ILE A 132 -1.49 8.17 -2.99
N ILE A 133 -1.18 7.49 -1.89
CA ILE A 133 -2.08 7.38 -0.74
C ILE A 133 -2.28 8.74 -0.07
N ALA A 134 -1.21 9.53 0.12
CA ALA A 134 -1.32 10.88 0.68
C ALA A 134 -2.23 11.77 -0.19
N TRP A 135 -2.06 11.75 -1.51
CA TRP A 135 -2.93 12.50 -2.43
C TRP A 135 -4.40 12.06 -2.37
N ALA A 136 -4.67 10.76 -2.22
CA ALA A 136 -6.04 10.27 -2.08
C ALA A 136 -6.72 10.75 -0.78
N PHE A 137 -5.93 11.12 0.23
CA PHE A 137 -6.38 11.60 1.54
C PHE A 137 -6.49 13.12 1.62
N GLU A 138 -6.01 13.84 0.60
CA GLU A 138 -6.10 15.29 0.48
C GLU A 138 -7.04 15.66 -0.67
N PRO A 139 -8.36 15.77 -0.43
CA PRO A 139 -9.33 15.97 -1.50
C PRO A 139 -9.12 17.27 -2.27
N ASP A 140 -8.57 18.30 -1.61
CA ASP A 140 -8.23 19.61 -2.15
C ASP A 140 -6.84 19.68 -2.82
N ALA A 141 -6.12 18.55 -2.93
CA ALA A 141 -4.82 18.52 -3.61
C ALA A 141 -5.00 18.73 -5.12
N ASP A 142 -4.46 19.85 -5.62
CA ASP A 142 -4.64 20.30 -7.02
C ASP A 142 -3.89 19.42 -8.04
N ASP A 143 -2.76 18.81 -7.66
CA ASP A 143 -1.90 18.07 -8.58
C ASP A 143 -2.08 16.55 -8.39
N MET A 144 -2.75 15.92 -9.35
CA MET A 144 -2.89 14.46 -9.42
C MET A 144 -1.52 13.78 -9.69
N PRO A 145 -1.18 12.68 -8.99
CA PRO A 145 0.07 11.96 -9.20
C PRO A 145 0.26 11.50 -10.65
N ASP A 146 1.46 11.74 -11.21
CA ASP A 146 1.86 11.21 -12.52
C ASP A 146 2.28 9.74 -12.41
N VAL A 147 1.28 8.86 -12.36
CA VAL A 147 1.49 7.41 -12.21
C VAL A 147 2.32 6.84 -13.37
N ASP A 148 2.12 7.30 -14.60
CA ASP A 148 2.92 6.85 -15.75
C ASP A 148 4.38 7.26 -15.61
N GLY A 149 4.64 8.49 -15.17
CA GLY A 149 5.98 8.98 -14.85
C GLY A 149 6.65 8.19 -13.72
N MET A 150 5.91 7.89 -12.64
CA MET A 150 6.37 7.03 -11.55
C MET A 150 6.75 5.63 -12.06
N ILE A 151 5.90 4.99 -12.87
CA ILE A 151 6.17 3.67 -13.46
C ILE A 151 7.42 3.73 -14.34
N ALA A 152 7.56 4.76 -15.19
CA ALA A 152 8.71 4.91 -16.07
C ALA A 152 10.01 5.10 -15.28
N PHE A 153 9.97 5.85 -14.17
CA PHE A 153 11.10 6.01 -13.26
C PHE A 153 11.49 4.68 -12.61
N LEU A 154 10.53 3.92 -12.10
CA LEU A 154 10.76 2.61 -11.50
C LEU A 154 11.32 1.60 -12.51
N ALA A 155 10.83 1.61 -13.75
CA ALA A 155 11.29 0.74 -14.82
C ALA A 155 12.74 1.03 -15.27
N ALA A 156 13.27 2.20 -14.95
CA ALA A 156 14.64 2.60 -15.26
C ALA A 156 15.67 2.25 -14.17
N MET A 157 15.24 1.63 -13.07
CA MET A 157 16.09 1.16 -11.96
C MET A 157 16.69 -0.24 -12.17
#